data_AF-A0A7W1A5T1-F1
#
_entry.id   AF-A0A7W1A5T1-F1
#
_cell.length_a   1.000
_cell.length_b   1.000
_cell.length_c   1.000
_cell.angle_alpha   90.00
_cell.angle_beta   90.00
_cell.angle_gamma   90.00
#
_symmetry.space_group_name_H-M   'P 1'
#
loop_
_entity.id
_entity.type
_entity.pdbx_description
1 polymer ?
#
loop_
_entity_poly.entity_id
_entity_poly.type
_entity_poly.pdbx_seq_one_letter_code
_entity_poly.pdbx_strand_id
1 'polypeptide(L)'
;MLTSLLTLASFANAAAGLVLIGTWIIGRGHVPAVVVFIGISLLVQGVYTLAYLRGALRKWGDLATGALFAGQALSACVGGVGLIESVAQNINASNGDVEMAPVLAGLIMLGQALLTLFHLLASGRLQPRLS
;
A
#
# COMPACT_ATOMS: atom_id res chain seq x y z
N MET A 1 -3.47 13.96 -14.29
CA MET A 1 -4.25 12.70 -14.18
C MET A 1 -3.63 11.71 -13.19
N LEU A 2 -2.36 11.29 -13.40
CA LEU A 2 -1.68 10.32 -12.51
C LEU A 2 -1.64 10.75 -11.04
N THR A 3 -1.36 12.02 -10.76
CA THR A 3 -1.32 12.55 -9.39
C THR A 3 -2.69 12.48 -8.68
N SER A 4 -3.78 12.70 -9.42
CA SER A 4 -5.15 12.62 -8.90
C SER A 4 -5.52 11.17 -8.57
N LEU A 5 -5.17 10.22 -9.44
CA LEU A 5 -5.29 8.78 -9.19
C LEU A 5 -4.46 8.35 -7.98
N LEU A 6 -3.22 8.84 -7.87
CA LEU A 6 -2.33 8.55 -6.73
C LEU A 6 -2.91 9.08 -5.42
N THR A 7 -3.48 10.27 -5.45
CA THR A 7 -4.11 10.90 -4.29
C THR A 7 -5.33 10.09 -3.85
N LEU A 8 -6.19 9.68 -4.79
CA LEU A 8 -7.36 8.86 -4.50
C LEU A 8 -6.96 7.49 -3.95
N ALA A 9 -6.00 6.81 -4.58
CA ALA A 9 -5.48 5.52 -4.12
C ALA A 9 -4.85 5.62 -2.73
N SER A 10 -4.11 6.70 -2.45
CA SER A 10 -3.51 6.93 -1.13
C SER A 10 -4.57 7.18 -0.06
N PHE A 11 -5.66 7.89 -0.39
CA PHE A 11 -6.81 8.06 0.50
C PHE A 11 -7.51 6.73 0.76
N ALA A 12 -7.72 5.91 -0.28
CA ALA A 12 -8.33 4.60 -0.15
C ALA A 12 -7.48 3.67 0.73
N ASN A 13 -6.16 3.67 0.57
CA ASN A 13 -5.24 2.91 1.42
C ASN A 13 -5.28 3.38 2.88
N ALA A 14 -5.26 4.69 3.11
CA ALA A 14 -5.35 5.23 4.47
C ALA A 14 -6.68 4.89 5.14
N ALA A 15 -7.80 5.00 4.41
CA ALA A 15 -9.13 4.66 4.91
C ALA A 15 -9.27 3.16 5.18
N ALA A 16 -8.82 2.30 4.25
CA ALA A 16 -8.81 0.85 4.43
C ALA A 16 -7.95 0.45 5.63
N GLY A 17 -6.78 1.08 5.79
CA GLY A 17 -5.91 0.88 6.95
C GLY A 17 -6.60 1.22 8.27
N LEU A 18 -7.28 2.37 8.34
CA LEU A 18 -8.09 2.75 9.52
C LEU A 18 -9.21 1.76 9.80
N VAL A 19 -9.92 1.30 8.78
CA VAL A 19 -11.00 0.31 8.93
C VAL A 19 -10.45 -0.99 9.50
N LEU A 20 -9.34 -1.51 8.99
CA LEU A 20 -8.72 -2.76 9.49
C LEU A 20 -8.21 -2.63 10.93
N ILE A 21 -7.65 -1.48 11.30
CA ILE A 21 -7.27 -1.21 12.69
C ILE A 21 -8.52 -1.15 13.57
N GLY A 22 -9.58 -0.48 13.10
CA GLY A 22 -10.85 -0.36 13.80
C GLY A 22 -11.53 -1.71 14.03
N THR A 23 -11.59 -2.56 13.02
CA THR A 23 -12.19 -3.91 13.15
C THR A 23 -11.42 -4.78 14.13
N TRP A 24 -10.09 -4.66 14.19
CA TRP A 24 -9.30 -5.37 15.20
C TRP A 24 -9.53 -4.82 16.62
N ILE A 25 -9.68 -3.50 16.79
CA ILE A 25 -9.97 -2.89 18.10
C ILE A 25 -11.34 -3.36 18.61
N ILE A 26 -12.34 -3.39 17.75
CA ILE A 26 -13.71 -3.80 18.09
C ILE A 26 -13.79 -5.33 18.30
N GLY A 27 -13.10 -6.09 17.46
CA GLY A 27 -13.07 -7.56 17.47
C GLY A 27 -11.90 -8.17 18.24
N ARG A 28 -11.41 -7.50 19.31
CA ARG A 28 -10.26 -7.97 20.10
C ARG A 28 -10.47 -9.42 20.55
N GLY A 29 -9.54 -10.29 20.14
CA GLY A 29 -9.53 -11.73 20.47
C GLY A 29 -10.01 -12.66 19.35
N HIS A 30 -10.78 -12.17 18.38
CA HIS A 30 -11.26 -12.96 17.23
C HIS A 30 -10.52 -12.62 15.93
N VAL A 31 -9.99 -11.39 15.83
CA VAL A 31 -9.28 -10.92 14.64
C VAL A 31 -7.77 -11.14 14.83
N PRO A 32 -7.10 -11.87 13.92
CA PRO A 32 -5.66 -12.12 14.04
C PRO A 32 -4.84 -10.83 13.98
N ALA A 33 -3.74 -10.78 14.73
CA ALA A 33 -2.89 -9.60 14.86
C ALA A 33 -2.27 -9.13 13.52
N VAL A 34 -2.16 -10.04 12.54
CA VAL A 34 -1.71 -9.71 11.17
C VAL A 34 -2.58 -8.64 10.51
N VAL A 35 -3.87 -8.56 10.86
CA VAL A 35 -4.80 -7.57 10.32
C VAL A 35 -4.41 -6.14 10.74
N VAL A 36 -3.92 -5.96 11.96
CA VAL A 36 -3.38 -4.68 12.43
C VAL A 36 -2.11 -4.33 11.68
N PHE A 37 -1.24 -5.30 11.45
CA PHE A 37 0.01 -5.06 10.72
C PHE A 37 -0.26 -4.60 9.27
N ILE A 38 -1.20 -5.24 8.59
CA ILE A 38 -1.67 -4.83 7.25
C ILE A 38 -2.32 -3.45 7.32
N GLY A 39 -3.18 -3.21 8.30
CA GLY A 39 -3.87 -1.94 8.48
C GLY A 39 -2.93 -0.77 8.71
N ILE A 40 -1.93 -0.93 9.59
CA ILE A 40 -0.88 0.07 9.83
C ILE A 40 -0.05 0.28 8.56
N SER A 41 0.31 -0.80 7.87
CA SER A 41 1.10 -0.70 6.64
C SER A 41 0.37 0.13 5.57
N LEU A 42 -0.90 -0.17 5.29
CA LEU A 42 -1.74 0.59 4.35
C LEU A 42 -1.89 2.05 4.78
N LEU A 43 -2.06 2.30 6.08
CA LEU A 43 -2.18 3.64 6.63
C LEU A 43 -0.91 4.46 6.44
N VAL A 44 0.23 3.92 6.83
CA VAL A 44 1.54 4.57 6.68
C VAL A 44 1.85 4.78 5.21
N GLN A 45 1.64 3.78 4.37
CA GLN A 45 1.87 3.84 2.92
C GLN A 45 1.03 4.96 2.27
N GLY A 46 -0.27 5.04 2.59
CA GLY A 46 -1.18 6.07 2.06
C GLY A 46 -0.86 7.48 2.58
N VAL A 47 -0.69 7.62 3.90
CA VAL A 47 -0.40 8.93 4.53
C VAL A 47 0.95 9.48 4.08
N TYR A 48 1.98 8.64 4.03
CA TYR A 48 3.32 9.07 3.61
C TYR A 48 3.32 9.50 2.13
N THR A 49 2.59 8.78 1.27
CA THR A 49 2.44 9.16 -0.15
C THR A 49 1.70 10.50 -0.30
N LEU A 50 0.63 10.73 0.48
CA LEU A 50 -0.07 12.02 0.51
C LEU A 50 0.82 13.16 0.99
N ALA A 51 1.60 12.93 2.05
CA ALA A 51 2.54 13.92 2.58
C ALA A 51 3.64 14.27 1.55
N TYR A 52 4.11 13.27 0.79
CA TYR A 52 5.06 13.45 -0.30
C TYR A 52 4.46 14.29 -1.43
N LEU A 53 3.25 13.93 -1.91
CA LEU A 53 2.55 14.65 -2.99
C LEU A 53 2.23 16.10 -2.64
N ARG A 54 1.87 16.37 -1.38
CA ARG A 54 1.60 17.74 -0.89
C ARG A 54 2.87 18.57 -0.65
N GLY A 55 4.05 17.98 -0.85
CA GLY A 55 5.33 18.66 -0.64
C GLY A 55 5.70 18.88 0.83
N ALA A 56 4.98 18.28 1.78
CA ALA A 56 5.29 18.38 3.21
C ALA A 56 6.67 17.79 3.55
N LEU A 57 7.17 16.89 2.70
CA LEU A 57 8.48 16.26 2.82
C LEU A 57 9.59 16.98 2.03
N ARG A 58 9.35 18.15 1.44
CA ARG A 58 10.36 18.88 0.62
C ARG A 58 11.67 19.12 1.37
N LYS A 59 11.62 19.39 2.68
CA LYS A 59 12.81 19.61 3.53
C LYS A 59 13.74 18.41 3.64
N TRP A 60 13.24 17.21 3.36
CA TRP A 60 13.99 15.96 3.40
C TRP A 60 14.51 15.53 2.01
N GLY A 61 14.15 16.27 0.94
CA GLY A 61 14.70 16.10 -0.41
C GLY A 61 14.75 14.64 -0.89
N ASP A 62 15.96 14.19 -1.20
CA ASP A 62 16.22 12.87 -1.75
C ASP A 62 16.04 11.75 -0.72
N LEU A 63 16.19 12.04 0.58
CA LEU A 63 15.95 11.07 1.66
C LEU A 63 14.48 10.65 1.71
N ALA A 64 13.55 11.61 1.57
CA ALA A 64 12.12 11.32 1.53
C ALA A 64 11.73 10.54 0.27
N THR A 65 12.39 10.84 -0.86
CA THR A 65 12.18 10.16 -2.14
C THR A 65 12.69 8.71 -2.07
N GLY A 66 13.88 8.49 -1.50
CA GLY A 66 14.46 7.16 -1.29
C GLY A 66 13.64 6.31 -0.32
N ALA A 67 13.19 6.88 0.80
CA ALA A 67 12.31 6.20 1.74
C ALA A 67 10.95 5.84 1.11
N LEU A 68 10.37 6.73 0.28
CA LEU A 68 9.16 6.43 -0.48
C LEU A 68 9.42 5.26 -1.44
N PHE A 69 10.49 5.32 -2.22
CA PHE A 69 10.81 4.27 -3.19
C PHE A 69 11.00 2.90 -2.51
N ALA A 70 11.83 2.83 -1.47
CA ALA A 70 12.09 1.60 -0.74
C ALA A 70 10.82 1.03 -0.10
N GLY A 71 10.02 1.88 0.55
CA GLY A 71 8.77 1.48 1.18
C GLY A 71 7.73 0.96 0.17
N GLN A 72 7.60 1.62 -0.98
CA GLN A 72 6.68 1.19 -2.04
C GLN A 72 7.18 -0.06 -2.76
N ALA A 73 8.50 -0.21 -2.98
CA ALA A 73 9.07 -1.42 -3.56
C ALA A 73 8.82 -2.65 -2.68
N LEU A 74 9.08 -2.54 -1.37
CA LEU A 74 8.75 -3.59 -0.41
C LEU A 74 7.24 -3.89 -0.38
N SER A 75 6.41 -2.83 -0.40
CA SER A 75 4.95 -2.99 -0.42
C SER A 75 4.46 -3.68 -1.69
N ALA A 76 5.09 -3.44 -2.84
CA ALA A 76 4.78 -4.14 -4.07
C ALA A 76 5.15 -5.63 -3.98
N CYS A 77 6.29 -5.97 -3.38
CA CYS A 77 6.66 -7.37 -3.15
C CYS A 77 5.67 -8.06 -2.21
N VAL A 78 5.36 -7.45 -1.06
CA VAL A 78 4.44 -8.02 -0.07
C VAL A 78 3.02 -8.13 -0.62
N GLY A 79 2.52 -7.08 -1.27
CA GLY A 79 1.19 -7.08 -1.91
C GLY A 79 1.09 -8.10 -3.05
N GLY A 80 2.15 -8.25 -3.84
CA GLY A 80 2.23 -9.24 -4.91
C GLY A 80 2.23 -10.68 -4.39
N VAL A 81 3.07 -10.99 -3.39
CA VAL A 81 3.08 -12.32 -2.75
C VAL A 81 1.74 -12.62 -2.09
N GLY A 82 1.19 -11.67 -1.33
CA GLY A 82 -0.12 -11.83 -0.67
C GLY A 82 -1.27 -12.04 -1.66
N LEU A 83 -1.23 -11.37 -2.83
CA LEU A 83 -2.19 -11.60 -3.90
C LEU A 83 -2.05 -13.01 -4.50
N ILE A 84 -0.82 -13.47 -4.74
CA ILE A 84 -0.58 -14.83 -5.26
C ILE A 84 -1.08 -15.88 -4.27
N GLU A 85 -0.75 -15.75 -2.98
CA GLU A 85 -1.19 -16.71 -1.95
C GLU A 85 -2.70 -16.73 -1.81
N SER A 86 -3.35 -15.56 -1.76
CA SER A 86 -4.81 -15.47 -1.64
C SER A 86 -5.56 -16.00 -2.86
N VAL A 87 -5.02 -15.81 -4.08
CA VAL A 87 -5.58 -16.43 -5.29
C VAL A 87 -5.36 -17.94 -5.28
N ALA A 88 -4.18 -18.42 -4.90
CA ALA A 88 -3.89 -19.85 -4.82
C ALA A 88 -4.77 -20.57 -3.78
N GLN A 89 -5.02 -19.94 -2.63
CA GLN A 89 -5.93 -20.47 -1.61
C GLN A 89 -7.37 -20.53 -2.12
N ASN A 90 -7.86 -19.50 -2.81
CA ASN A 90 -9.21 -19.50 -3.39
C ASN A 90 -9.38 -20.55 -4.51
N ILE A 91 -8.35 -20.80 -5.33
CA ILE A 91 -8.40 -21.84 -6.37
C ILE A 91 -8.41 -23.25 -5.75
N ASN A 92 -7.66 -23.44 -4.67
CA ASN A 92 -7.59 -24.73 -3.95
C ASN A 92 -8.74 -24.92 -2.93
N ALA A 93 -9.61 -23.92 -2.75
CA ALA A 93 -10.75 -23.99 -1.84
C ALA A 93 -11.81 -24.95 -2.40
N SER A 94 -11.70 -26.23 -2.04
CA SER A 94 -12.58 -27.30 -2.49
C SER A 94 -14.05 -27.15 -2.05
N ASN A 95 -14.35 -26.21 -1.14
CA ASN A 95 -15.69 -25.97 -0.58
C ASN A 95 -16.44 -24.78 -1.19
N GLY A 96 -15.85 -24.04 -2.14
CA GLY A 96 -16.51 -22.88 -2.78
C GLY A 96 -16.58 -21.60 -1.92
N ASP A 97 -16.04 -21.62 -0.70
CA ASP A 97 -15.84 -20.41 0.10
C ASP A 97 -14.68 -19.60 -0.49
N VAL A 98 -15.03 -18.51 -1.17
CA VAL A 98 -14.06 -17.57 -1.77
C VAL A 98 -13.85 -16.41 -0.79
N GLU A 99 -12.67 -16.34 -0.18
CA GLU A 99 -12.27 -15.18 0.61
C GLU A 99 -11.73 -14.08 -0.30
N MET A 100 -12.59 -13.13 -0.68
CA MET A 100 -12.19 -11.99 -1.52
C MET A 100 -11.44 -10.88 -0.77
N ALA A 101 -11.58 -10.79 0.55
CA ALA A 101 -10.99 -9.70 1.33
C ALA A 101 -9.45 -9.66 1.26
N PRO A 102 -8.72 -10.79 1.40
CA PRO A 102 -7.26 -10.82 1.25
C PRO A 102 -6.81 -10.46 -0.17
N VAL A 103 -7.53 -10.93 -1.20
CA VAL A 103 -7.26 -10.62 -2.61
C VAL A 103 -7.39 -9.11 -2.85
N LEU A 104 -8.47 -8.51 -2.34
CA LEU A 104 -8.72 -7.07 -2.48
C LEU A 104 -7.66 -6.25 -1.76
N ALA A 105 -7.26 -6.65 -0.55
CA ALA A 105 -6.22 -5.98 0.22
C ALA A 105 -4.86 -6.03 -0.51
N GLY A 106 -4.47 -7.20 -1.03
CA GLY A 106 -3.26 -7.38 -1.83
C GLY A 106 -3.27 -6.53 -3.10
N LEU A 107 -4.41 -6.49 -3.81
CA LEU A 107 -4.56 -5.72 -5.04
C LEU A 107 -4.47 -4.21 -4.79
N ILE A 108 -5.12 -3.71 -3.73
CA ILE A 108 -5.11 -2.30 -3.36
C ILE A 108 -3.70 -1.86 -2.93
N MET A 109 -3.01 -2.68 -2.12
CA MET A 109 -1.64 -2.43 -1.67
C MET A 109 -0.65 -2.41 -2.85
N LEU A 110 -0.74 -3.41 -3.73
CA LEU A 110 0.10 -3.54 -4.92
C LEU A 110 -0.17 -2.40 -5.91
N GLY A 111 -1.43 -2.09 -6.18
CA GLY A 111 -1.83 -1.06 -7.14
C GLY A 111 -1.30 0.32 -6.73
N GLN A 112 -1.43 0.69 -5.46
CA GLN A 112 -0.91 1.97 -4.97
C GLN A 112 0.62 2.01 -5.01
N ALA A 113 1.29 0.89 -4.67
CA ALA A 113 2.74 0.79 -4.76
C ALA A 113 3.25 0.98 -6.18
N LEU A 114 2.67 0.26 -7.15
CA LEU A 114 3.04 0.37 -8.57
C LEU A 114 2.78 1.77 -9.12
N LEU A 115 1.63 2.37 -8.83
CA LEU A 115 1.34 3.73 -9.27
C LEU A 115 2.34 4.75 -8.70
N THR A 116 2.79 4.54 -7.47
CA THR A 116 3.74 5.45 -6.81
C THR A 116 5.15 5.30 -7.37
N LEU A 117 5.59 4.07 -7.61
CA LEU A 117 6.86 3.78 -8.29
C LEU A 117 6.85 4.33 -9.72
N PHE A 118 5.75 4.14 -10.45
CA PHE A 118 5.58 4.72 -11.78
C PHE A 118 5.60 6.25 -11.75
N HIS A 119 4.97 6.88 -10.75
CA HIS A 119 5.03 8.33 -10.58
C HIS A 119 6.46 8.83 -10.31
N LEU A 120 7.24 8.13 -9.47
CA LEU A 120 8.64 8.47 -9.20
C LEU A 120 9.52 8.32 -10.45
N LEU A 121 9.26 7.30 -11.27
CA LEU A 121 9.96 7.08 -12.53
C LEU A 121 9.61 8.14 -13.57
N ALA A 122 8.32 8.40 -13.77
CA ALA A 122 7.83 9.39 -14.74
C ALA A 122 8.22 10.83 -14.37
N SER A 123 8.44 11.12 -13.09
CA SER A 123 8.88 12.44 -12.61
C SER A 123 10.41 12.62 -12.62
N GLY A 124 11.17 11.63 -13.12
CA GLY A 124 12.63 11.71 -13.21
C GLY A 124 13.34 11.72 -11.85
N ARG A 125 12.61 11.48 -10.75
CA ARG A 125 13.17 11.57 -9.38
C ARG A 125 13.99 10.35 -8.96
N LEU A 126 14.02 9.33 -9.81
CA LEU A 126 14.88 8.15 -9.66
C LEU A 126 16.21 8.27 -10.39
N GLN A 127 16.39 9.30 -11.24
CA GLN A 127 17.68 9.55 -11.88
C GLN A 127 18.58 10.33 -10.92
N PRO A 128 19.87 9.95 -10.80
CA PRO A 128 20.83 10.79 -10.10
C PRO A 128 20.84 12.15 -10.77
N ARG A 129 20.66 13.22 -9.99
CA ARG A 129 20.87 14.57 -10.51
C ARG A 129 22.34 14.65 -10.87
N LEU A 130 22.65 14.63 -12.16
CA LEU A 130 23.96 14.99 -12.67
C LEU A 130 24.23 16.43 -12.22
N SER A 131 24.93 16.59 -11.10
CA SER A 131 25.49 17.86 -10.65
C SER A 131 26.89 18.02 -11.22
#